data_AF-A7GZN9-F1
#
_entry.id   AF-A7GZN9-F1
#
_cell.length_a   1.000
_cell.length_b   1.000
_cell.length_c   1.000
_cell.angle_alpha   90.00
_cell.angle_beta   90.00
_cell.angle_gamma   90.00
#
_symmetry.space_group_name_H-M   'P 1'
#
loop_
_entity.id
_entity.type
_entity.pdbx_description
1 polymer ?
#
loop_
_entity_poly.entity_id
_entity_poly.type
_entity_poly.pdbx_seq_one_letter_code
_entity_poly.pdbx_strand_id
1 'polypeptide(L)'
;MNISSLIIYLKDSSINAAVQQNLGEFKECEIAAAQDDKIVVVVSAKDIDDEIRIFKNIEAIEGVVGVAMVYSYQEDAYDNKQKLQMQGRISEILTNDDIKAEDITYGGSVKHKVK
;
A
#
# COMPACT_ATOMS: atom_id res chain seq x y z
N MET A 1 -3.95 7.29 12.29
CA MET A 1 -4.91 6.80 11.25
C MET A 1 -4.30 7.03 9.86
N ASN A 2 -4.62 6.19 8.88
CA ASN A 2 -4.10 6.30 7.50
C ASN A 2 -5.23 6.63 6.52
N ILE A 3 -4.95 7.52 5.57
CA ILE A 3 -5.86 7.84 4.46
C ILE A 3 -5.10 7.68 3.15
N SER A 4 -5.58 6.83 2.25
CA SER A 4 -4.97 6.63 0.93
C SER A 4 -5.97 6.71 -0.21
N SER A 5 -5.47 6.94 -1.42
CA SER A 5 -6.26 6.83 -2.63
C SER A 5 -5.75 5.72 -3.51
N LEU A 6 -6.68 4.89 -4.00
CA LEU A 6 -6.42 3.78 -4.88
C LEU A 6 -7.13 3.98 -6.22
N ILE A 7 -6.43 3.65 -7.30
CA ILE A 7 -7.02 3.45 -8.62
C ILE A 7 -7.17 1.95 -8.83
N ILE A 8 -8.41 1.54 -9.07
CA ILE A 8 -8.79 0.16 -9.36
C ILE A 8 -8.99 0.06 -10.87
N TYR A 9 -8.24 -0.84 -11.50
CA TYR A 9 -8.36 -1.15 -12.92
C TYR A 9 -9.25 -2.38 -13.10
N LEU A 10 -10.21 -2.26 -14.00
CA LEU A 10 -11.19 -3.29 -14.30
C LEU A 10 -10.85 -3.98 -15.61
N LYS A 11 -11.30 -5.23 -15.75
CA LYS A 11 -11.16 -5.99 -16.99
C LYS A 11 -11.93 -5.37 -18.16
N ASP A 12 -13.10 -4.77 -17.89
CA ASP A 12 -13.99 -4.16 -18.88
C ASP A 12 -14.94 -3.15 -18.20
N SER A 13 -15.48 -2.19 -18.93
CA SER A 13 -16.40 -1.18 -18.36
C SER A 13 -17.76 -1.76 -17.93
N SER A 14 -18.20 -2.88 -18.50
CA SER A 14 -19.49 -3.50 -18.16
C SER A 14 -19.57 -4.01 -16.72
N ILE A 15 -18.43 -4.36 -16.11
CA ILE A 15 -18.38 -4.86 -14.72
C ILE A 15 -18.27 -3.74 -13.68
N ASN A 16 -18.12 -2.48 -14.11
CA ASN A 16 -17.91 -1.34 -13.22
C ASN A 16 -18.98 -1.24 -12.14
N ALA A 17 -20.27 -1.29 -12.52
CA ALA A 17 -21.37 -1.21 -11.57
C ALA A 17 -21.35 -2.34 -10.52
N ALA A 18 -20.98 -3.56 -10.92
CA ALA A 18 -20.88 -4.70 -10.01
C ALA A 18 -19.70 -4.53 -9.02
N VAL A 19 -18.56 -4.03 -9.50
CA VAL A 19 -17.41 -3.75 -8.62
C VAL A 19 -17.72 -2.61 -7.65
N GLN A 20 -18.40 -1.54 -8.09
CA GLN A 20 -18.86 -0.48 -7.19
C GLN A 20 -19.78 -1.00 -6.08
N GLN A 21 -20.68 -1.93 -6.40
CA GLN A 21 -21.56 -2.54 -5.41
C GLN A 21 -20.76 -3.31 -4.35
N ASN A 22 -19.79 -4.12 -4.76
CA ASN A 22 -18.89 -4.82 -3.83
C ASN A 22 -18.08 -3.84 -2.98
N LEU A 23 -17.56 -2.76 -3.59
CA LEU A 23 -16.82 -1.71 -2.87
C LEU A 23 -17.68 -1.01 -1.81
N GLY A 24 -18.98 -0.84 -2.07
CA GLY A 24 -19.94 -0.25 -1.12
C GLY A 24 -20.16 -1.08 0.15
N GLU A 25 -19.74 -2.35 0.18
CA GLU A 25 -19.79 -3.18 1.39
C GLU A 25 -18.66 -2.87 2.37
N PHE A 26 -17.58 -2.25 1.90
CA PHE A 26 -16.45 -1.82 2.73
C PHE A 26 -16.75 -0.45 3.33
N LYS A 27 -16.92 -0.39 4.65
CA LYS A 27 -17.16 0.88 5.37
C LYS A 27 -15.95 1.79 5.36
N GLU A 28 -14.78 1.20 5.13
CA GLU A 28 -13.48 1.84 5.09
C GLU A 28 -13.19 2.50 3.73
N CYS A 29 -14.06 2.32 2.73
CA CYS A 29 -13.87 2.80 1.37
C CYS A 29 -14.95 3.80 0.96
N GLU A 30 -14.54 4.89 0.31
CA GLU A 30 -15.41 5.86 -0.33
C GLU A 30 -15.05 5.95 -1.82
N ILE A 31 -16.05 5.84 -2.70
CA ILE A 31 -15.83 5.98 -4.15
C ILE A 31 -15.76 7.48 -4.47
N ALA A 32 -14.59 7.96 -4.85
CA ALA A 32 -14.37 9.35 -5.22
C ALA A 32 -14.74 9.63 -6.68
N ALA A 33 -14.48 8.67 -7.58
CA ALA A 33 -14.84 8.75 -8.99
C ALA A 33 -14.91 7.36 -9.61
N ALA A 34 -15.71 7.19 -10.66
CA ALA A 34 -15.72 5.99 -11.47
C ALA A 34 -16.00 6.35 -12.93
N GLN A 35 -15.18 5.82 -13.83
CA GLN A 35 -15.30 6.06 -15.27
C GLN A 35 -14.77 4.84 -16.03
N ASP A 36 -15.57 4.32 -16.95
CA ASP A 36 -15.22 3.21 -17.84
C ASP A 36 -14.63 2.00 -17.09
N ASP A 37 -13.35 1.70 -17.31
CA ASP A 37 -12.60 0.60 -16.74
C ASP A 37 -11.83 0.98 -15.46
N LYS A 38 -12.11 2.14 -14.87
CA LYS A 38 -11.40 2.67 -13.69
C LYS A 38 -12.33 3.14 -12.60
N ILE A 39 -11.94 2.86 -11.35
CA ILE A 39 -12.61 3.37 -10.16
C ILE A 39 -11.54 3.97 -9.24
N VAL A 40 -11.77 5.18 -8.76
CA VAL A 40 -10.95 5.85 -7.75
C VAL A 40 -11.66 5.75 -6.42
N VAL A 41 -10.98 5.19 -5.42
CA VAL A 41 -11.47 5.11 -4.05
C VAL A 41 -10.53 5.82 -3.10
N VAL A 42 -11.10 6.36 -2.02
CA VAL A 42 -10.38 6.82 -0.84
C VAL A 42 -10.59 5.77 0.24
N VAL A 43 -9.50 5.31 0.85
CA VAL A 43 -9.49 4.32 1.91
C VAL A 43 -9.09 4.99 3.21
N SER A 44 -9.85 4.75 4.27
CA SER A 44 -9.52 5.14 5.63
C SER A 44 -9.23 3.90 6.46
N ALA A 45 -7.98 3.74 6.92
CA ALA A 45 -7.51 2.58 7.64
C ALA A 45 -6.95 2.97 9.01
N LYS A 46 -7.03 2.06 9.99
CA LYS A 46 -6.51 2.33 11.33
C LYS A 46 -4.98 2.44 11.34
N ASP A 47 -4.32 1.52 10.66
CA ASP A 47 -2.87 1.37 10.57
C ASP A 47 -2.48 0.76 9.22
N ILE A 48 -1.18 0.50 9.03
CA ILE A 48 -0.63 -0.02 7.76
C ILE A 48 -1.11 -1.43 7.47
N ASP A 49 -1.25 -2.27 8.50
CA ASP A 49 -1.68 -3.66 8.30
C ASP A 49 -3.14 -3.71 7.85
N ASP A 50 -3.97 -2.85 8.42
CA ASP A 50 -5.36 -2.66 8.00
C ASP A 50 -5.47 -2.11 6.56
N GLU A 51 -4.63 -1.13 6.21
CA GLU A 51 -4.55 -0.56 4.86
C GLU A 51 -4.18 -1.62 3.80
N ILE A 52 -3.18 -2.48 4.11
CA ILE A 52 -2.77 -3.59 3.24
C ILE A 52 -3.90 -4.63 3.12
N ARG A 53 -4.59 -4.94 4.22
CA ARG A 53 -5.73 -5.87 4.21
C ARG A 53 -6.83 -5.37 3.28
N ILE A 54 -7.22 -4.09 3.39
CA ILE A 54 -8.24 -3.49 2.53
C ILE A 54 -7.78 -3.52 1.07
N PHE A 55 -6.54 -3.10 0.79
CA PHE A 55 -5.95 -3.14 -0.55
C PHE A 55 -6.05 -4.55 -1.17
N LYS A 56 -5.68 -5.59 -0.40
CA LYS A 56 -5.71 -6.98 -0.87
C LYS A 56 -7.12 -7.51 -1.09
N ASN A 57 -8.07 -7.11 -0.26
CA ASN A 57 -9.47 -7.47 -0.45
C ASN A 57 -10.03 -6.84 -1.72
N ILE A 58 -9.71 -5.58 -2.00
CA ILE A 58 -10.11 -4.89 -3.25
C ILE A 58 -9.47 -5.56 -4.47
N GLU A 59 -8.17 -5.87 -4.39
CA GLU A 59 -7.44 -6.56 -5.47
C GLU A 59 -8.05 -7.94 -5.80
N ALA A 60 -8.68 -8.59 -4.82
CA ALA A 60 -9.31 -9.91 -4.99
C ALA A 60 -10.75 -9.86 -5.53
N ILE A 61 -11.36 -8.68 -5.70
CA ILE A 61 -12.71 -8.56 -6.26
C ILE A 61 -12.73 -9.08 -7.70
N GLU A 62 -13.71 -9.92 -8.03
CA GLU A 62 -13.85 -10.47 -9.37
C GLU A 62 -13.97 -9.36 -10.42
N GLY A 63 -13.12 -9.44 -11.45
CA GLY A 63 -13.08 -8.45 -12.54
C GLY A 63 -12.09 -7.31 -12.32
N VAL A 64 -11.51 -7.16 -11.12
CA VAL A 64 -10.35 -6.29 -10.91
C VAL A 64 -9.11 -6.95 -11.53
N VAL A 65 -8.38 -6.19 -12.35
CA VAL A 65 -7.12 -6.65 -12.98
C VAL A 65 -5.88 -6.05 -12.31
N GLY A 66 -6.06 -5.02 -11.50
CA GLY A 66 -5.00 -4.42 -10.71
C GLY A 66 -5.48 -3.25 -9.87
N VAL A 67 -4.70 -2.94 -8.84
CA VAL A 67 -4.94 -1.81 -7.95
C VAL A 67 -3.63 -1.04 -7.79
N ALA A 68 -3.68 0.29 -7.91
CA ALA A 68 -2.53 1.16 -7.74
C ALA A 68 -2.81 2.20 -6.66
N MET A 69 -1.94 2.28 -5.66
CA MET A 69 -2.00 3.33 -4.64
C MET A 69 -1.33 4.61 -5.18
N VAL A 70 -2.08 5.72 -5.22
CA VAL A 70 -1.59 7.00 -5.75
C VAL A 70 -0.96 7.85 -4.66
N TYR A 71 -1.57 7.87 -3.48
CA TYR A 71 -1.02 8.52 -2.30
C TYR A 71 -1.50 7.83 -1.02
N SER A 72 -0.71 7.96 0.05
CA SER A 72 -1.07 7.55 1.41
C SER A 72 -0.56 8.59 2.40
N TYR A 73 -1.46 9.05 3.27
CA TYR A 73 -1.17 9.92 4.40
C TYR A 73 -1.22 9.11 5.68
N GLN A 74 -0.16 9.18 6.46
CA GLN A 74 0.02 8.42 7.69
C GLN A 74 0.25 9.38 8.86
N GLU A 75 -0.74 9.55 9.71
CA GLU A 75 -0.70 10.51 10.81
C GLU A 75 0.41 10.18 11.83
N ASP A 76 0.56 8.90 12.19
CA ASP A 76 1.48 8.44 13.23
C ASP A 76 2.87 8.07 12.67
N ALA A 77 3.19 8.47 11.43
CA ALA A 77 4.42 8.05 10.75
C ALA A 77 5.70 8.41 11.53
N TYR A 78 5.74 9.61 12.11
CA TYR A 78 6.89 10.09 12.87
C TYR A 78 7.08 9.31 14.19
N ASP A 79 5.99 9.05 14.91
CA ASP A 79 6.01 8.30 16.16
C ASP A 79 6.36 6.82 15.92
N ASN A 80 5.85 6.23 14.85
CA ASN A 80 6.20 4.88 14.43
C ASN A 80 7.69 4.79 14.09
N LYS A 81 8.26 5.79 13.39
CA LYS A 81 9.70 5.87 13.13
C LYS A 81 10.52 5.90 14.43
N GLN A 82 10.13 6.73 15.40
CA GLN A 82 10.81 6.81 16.69
C GLN A 82 10.74 5.47 17.45
N LYS A 83 9.58 4.81 17.48
CA LYS A 83 9.43 3.48 18.10
C LYS A 83 10.36 2.44 17.46
N LEU A 84 10.48 2.44 16.14
CA LEU A 84 11.38 1.53 15.42
C LEU A 84 12.85 1.79 15.74
N GLN A 85 13.26 3.07 15.86
CA GLN A 85 14.61 3.44 16.28
C GLN A 85 14.90 2.98 17.72
N MET A 86 13.96 3.18 18.65
CA MET A 86 14.12 2.75 20.04
C MET A 86 14.17 1.23 20.21
N GLN A 87 13.55 0.46 19.31
CA GLN A 87 13.58 -1.00 19.37
C GLN A 87 14.97 -1.59 19.04
N GLY A 88 15.94 -0.79 18.56
CA GLY A 88 17.30 -1.24 18.26
C GLY A 88 17.38 -2.28 17.12
N ARG A 89 16.31 -2.41 16.34
CA ARG A 89 16.21 -3.37 15.21
C ARG A 89 16.69 -2.77 13.88
N ILE A 90 17.00 -1.49 13.86
CA ILE A 90 17.52 -0.79 12.69
C ILE A 90 19.04 -0.91 12.72
N SER A 91 19.62 -1.37 11.60
CA SER A 91 21.08 -1.47 11.44
C SER A 91 21.73 -0.09 11.56
N GLU A 92 22.85 -0.01 12.27
CA GLU A 92 23.62 1.23 12.43
C GLU A 92 24.05 1.84 11.10
N ILE A 93 24.20 1.02 10.05
CA ILE A 93 24.50 1.46 8.67
C ILE A 93 23.45 2.45 8.13
N LEU A 94 22.21 2.36 8.60
CA LEU A 94 21.12 3.24 8.16
C LEU A 94 21.02 4.54 8.96
N THR A 95 21.76 4.67 10.06
CA THR A 95 21.64 5.79 11.02
C THR A 95 22.95 6.47 11.35
N ASN A 96 24.09 5.88 11.00
CA ASN A 96 25.43 6.38 11.30
C ASN A 96 26.08 6.95 10.04
N ASP A 97 26.16 8.29 9.97
CA ASP A 97 26.74 9.03 8.85
C ASP A 97 28.26 8.87 8.72
N ASP A 98 28.94 8.32 9.73
CA ASP A 98 30.38 8.06 9.72
C ASP A 98 30.76 6.75 9.00
N ILE A 99 29.79 5.88 8.72
CA ILE A 99 30.04 4.62 8.00
C ILE A 99 30.22 4.93 6.52
N LYS A 100 31.40 4.65 5.99
CA LYS A 100 31.69 4.85 4.57
C LYS A 100 31.01 3.78 3.72
N ALA A 101 30.54 4.18 2.55
CA ALA A 101 29.90 3.28 1.59
C ALA A 101 30.79 2.09 1.18
N GLU A 102 32.11 2.28 1.14
CA GLU A 102 33.10 1.23 0.82
C GLU A 102 33.17 0.11 1.85
N ASP A 103 32.75 0.38 3.10
CA ASP A 103 32.72 -0.58 4.20
C ASP A 103 31.40 -1.38 4.25
N ILE A 104 30.41 -1.02 3.41
CA ILE A 104 29.10 -1.68 3.37
C ILE A 104 29.11 -2.81 2.32
N THR A 105 28.98 -4.06 2.78
CA THR A 105 28.84 -5.20 1.88
C THR A 105 27.41 -5.35 1.37
N TYR A 106 27.19 -5.15 0.07
CA TYR A 106 25.88 -5.35 -0.56
C TYR A 106 25.57 -6.84 -0.77
N GLY A 107 24.62 -7.38 0.00
CA GLY A 107 24.15 -8.77 -0.12
C GLY A 107 23.02 -9.00 -1.14
N GLY A 108 22.57 -7.96 -1.84
CA GLY A 108 21.36 -7.98 -2.67
C GLY A 108 21.55 -8.60 -4.05
N SER A 109 21.80 -9.91 -4.13
CA SER A 109 21.67 -10.66 -5.38
C SER A 109 20.43 -11.56 -5.32
N VAL A 110 19.34 -11.12 -5.94
CA VAL A 110 18.13 -11.95 -6.13
C VAL A 110 18.35 -13.10 -7.12
N LYS A 111 19.45 -13.07 -7.88
CA LYS A 111 19.85 -14.09 -8.86
C LYS A 111 19.93 -15.51 -8.26
N HIS A 112 20.18 -15.61 -6.95
CA HIS A 112 20.31 -16.89 -6.25
C HIS A 112 19.01 -17.35 -5.57
N LYS A 113 17.99 -16.48 -5.49
CA LYS A 113 16.68 -16.79 -4.88
C LYS A 113 15.61 -17.23 -5.88
N VAL A 114 15.81 -16.95 -7.16
CA VAL A 114 14.92 -17.46 -8.23
C VAL A 114 15.55 -18.74 -8.77
N LYS A 115 14.97 -19.89 -8.41
CA LYS A 115 15.22 -21.20 -9.04
C LYS A 115 13.96 -21.63 -9.77
#